data_AF-A0A1J5RW11-F1
#
_entry.id   AF-A0A1J5RW11-F1
#
_cell.length_a   1.000
_cell.length_b   1.000
_cell.length_c   1.000
_cell.angle_alpha   90.00
_cell.angle_beta   90.00
_cell.angle_gamma   90.00
#
_symmetry.space_group_name_H-M   'P 1'
#
loop_
_entity.id
_entity.type
_entity.pdbx_description
1 polymer ?
#
loop_
_entity_poly.entity_id
_entity_poly.type
_entity_poly.pdbx_seq_one_letter_code
_entity_poly.pdbx_strand_id
1 'polypeptide(L)'
;MSARHRQSGFILLAVVLTLTLVAAIAFLLNRAGGMNMRMTAGGLQADSARYVAEAGLALIAFQTHGRNCSGYTDLPATTFGTSSFSATVNPTAGSPVTFTSTATLADGSTSTLTRTNVTETQTTPYTLTLQPGTPGLDTSIRSSIPNKNYGADTSLAIQNNQAEALVQFDLSSIPAGSKILSAQFSLYHQSGGNDTVSAFGLTQSWTEGTGAGDSGATWNTYDGSHSWATAGGDYGPAAGIALTLPAINTWATWDLTAWTSAWLAGIQPNYGIVLVANSGGLNSFVSSDEPSSTTLRPKLDVTFLPPCGWTPPASSVTIAANHDAWLDNTMTNQNHGASTTLNLNGGFGNVFKPIISFDTTGIAPGTVVKSATLRLYVASTNTPVVIAKTVKAFSVTEAWVEGTKNGGRGADGVTWNKKDALHNWATAGGSYAWWAPATAALPAAFTSGWIEIDITALVQSWITGMSPNYGVVVTLSTDETFRINSREATSNQPQLVLTY
;
A
#
# COMPACT_ATOMS: atom_id res chain seq x y z
N MET A 1 -9.72 107.04 43.83
CA MET A 1 -10.18 105.72 43.35
C MET A 1 -9.86 105.60 41.87
N SER A 2 -8.94 104.70 41.47
CA SER A 2 -9.06 103.82 40.29
C SER A 2 -7.74 103.06 40.09
N ALA A 3 -7.83 101.75 39.98
CA ALA A 3 -6.74 100.79 39.98
C ALA A 3 -6.16 100.57 38.57
N ARG A 4 -4.85 100.31 38.47
CA ARG A 4 -4.19 99.74 37.28
C ARG A 4 -3.59 98.39 37.63
N HIS A 5 -4.26 97.31 37.22
CA HIS A 5 -3.73 95.96 37.25
C HIS A 5 -2.62 95.78 36.19
N ARG A 6 -1.44 95.30 36.61
CA ARG A 6 -0.45 94.72 35.70
C ARG A 6 -0.71 93.20 35.61
N GLN A 7 -1.32 92.77 34.51
CA GLN A 7 -1.36 91.37 34.10
C GLN A 7 -0.17 91.08 33.19
N SER A 8 0.84 90.33 33.67
CA SER A 8 1.93 89.85 32.83
C SER A 8 2.68 88.70 33.51
N GLY A 9 1.97 87.57 33.69
CA GLY A 9 2.54 86.34 34.29
C GLY A 9 1.92 85.02 33.82
N PHE A 10 0.74 85.02 33.19
CA PHE A 10 0.02 83.78 32.81
C PHE A 10 0.18 83.37 31.33
N ILE A 11 0.56 84.29 30.43
CA ILE A 11 0.65 84.00 28.99
C ILE A 11 1.88 83.14 28.66
N LEU A 12 3.01 83.41 29.31
CA LEU A 12 4.26 82.65 29.11
C LEU A 12 4.13 81.18 29.53
N LEU A 13 3.43 80.91 30.64
CA LEU A 13 3.22 79.54 31.11
C LEU A 13 2.33 78.76 30.15
N ALA A 14 1.22 79.36 29.69
CA ALA A 14 0.33 78.73 28.71
C ALA A 14 1.05 78.45 27.37
N VAL A 15 1.85 79.40 26.88
CA VAL A 15 2.64 79.24 25.64
C VAL A 15 3.69 78.14 25.80
N VAL A 16 4.43 78.11 26.90
CA VAL A 16 5.43 77.05 27.17
C VAL A 16 4.75 75.68 27.26
N LEU A 17 3.61 75.56 27.95
CA LEU A 17 2.84 74.31 28.03
C LEU A 17 2.32 73.85 26.67
N THR A 18 1.86 74.77 25.83
CA THR A 18 1.44 74.43 24.46
C THR A 18 2.63 74.01 23.59
N LEU A 19 3.78 74.68 23.69
CA LEU A 19 4.97 74.33 22.92
C LEU A 19 5.57 73.00 23.36
N THR A 20 5.57 72.69 24.66
CA THR A 20 6.03 71.38 25.16
C THR A 20 5.05 70.27 24.80
N LEU A 21 3.75 70.52 24.82
CA LEU A 21 2.74 69.56 24.36
C LEU A 21 2.89 69.28 22.86
N VAL A 22 3.05 70.32 22.03
CA VAL A 22 3.28 70.17 20.58
C VAL A 22 4.59 69.44 20.30
N ALA A 23 5.67 69.75 21.03
CA ALA A 23 6.94 69.04 20.91
C ALA A 23 6.84 67.57 21.34
N ALA A 24 6.09 67.28 22.42
CA ALA A 24 5.86 65.91 22.88
C ALA A 24 5.01 65.11 21.89
N ILE A 25 3.96 65.70 21.32
CA ILE A 25 3.13 65.09 20.27
C ILE A 25 3.97 64.83 19.02
N ALA A 26 4.77 65.80 18.57
CA ALA A 26 5.65 65.65 17.41
C ALA A 26 6.72 64.56 17.65
N PHE A 27 7.29 64.48 18.85
CA PHE A 27 8.22 63.41 19.22
C PHE A 27 7.56 62.04 19.23
N LEU A 28 6.36 61.91 19.80
CA LEU A 28 5.61 60.66 19.85
C LEU A 28 5.19 60.20 18.45
N LEU A 29 4.75 61.11 17.58
CA LEU A 29 4.40 60.80 16.19
C LEU A 29 5.61 60.36 15.37
N ASN A 30 6.76 61.04 15.51
CA ASN A 30 8.00 60.62 14.84
C ASN A 30 8.50 59.26 15.35
N ARG A 31 8.41 59.02 16.66
CA ARG A 31 8.77 57.72 17.26
C ARG A 31 7.83 56.61 16.80
N ALA A 32 6.52 56.84 16.80
CA ALA A 32 5.52 55.89 16.34
C ALA A 32 5.65 55.58 14.84
N GLY A 33 5.87 56.61 14.01
CA GLY A 33 6.16 56.45 12.58
C GLY A 33 7.45 55.66 12.33
N GLY A 34 8.52 55.94 13.08
CA GLY A 34 9.76 55.18 13.02
C GLY A 34 9.63 53.72 13.45
N MET A 35 8.82 53.44 14.48
CA MET A 35 8.52 52.06 14.91
C MET A 35 7.68 51.31 13.88
N ASN A 36 6.64 51.93 13.30
CA ASN A 36 5.81 51.31 12.27
C ASN A 36 6.61 51.02 10.99
N MET A 37 7.45 51.95 10.54
CA MET A 37 8.36 51.74 9.41
C MET A 37 9.34 50.58 9.64
N ARG A 38 9.90 50.46 10.85
CA ARG A 38 10.79 49.34 11.21
C ARG A 38 10.05 48.01 11.28
N MET A 39 8.81 47.99 11.77
CA MET A 39 7.98 46.79 11.80
C MET A 39 7.59 46.33 10.38
N THR A 40 7.18 47.26 9.50
CA THR A 40 6.86 46.95 8.11
C THR A 40 8.09 46.52 7.31
N ALA A 41 9.23 47.19 7.49
CA ALA A 41 10.50 46.80 6.87
C ALA A 41 10.97 45.41 7.36
N GLY A 42 10.85 45.12 8.66
CA GLY A 42 11.15 43.80 9.22
C GLY A 42 10.22 42.69 8.69
N GLY A 43 8.93 42.99 8.48
CA GLY A 43 7.99 42.07 7.86
C GLY A 43 8.34 41.75 6.41
N LEU A 44 8.63 42.77 5.60
CA LEU A 44 9.06 42.61 4.19
C LEU A 44 10.39 41.85 4.09
N GLN A 45 11.31 42.05 5.02
CA GLN A 45 12.59 41.32 5.08
C GLN A 45 12.38 39.84 5.41
N ALA A 46 11.50 39.53 6.36
CA ALA A 46 11.15 38.15 6.69
C ALA A 46 10.51 37.41 5.50
N ASP A 47 9.60 38.08 4.79
CA ASP A 47 8.98 37.54 3.57
C ASP A 47 10.01 37.34 2.45
N SER A 48 10.90 38.31 2.24
CA SER A 48 11.99 38.18 1.26
C SER A 48 12.92 37.00 1.58
N ALA A 49 13.34 36.84 2.84
CA ALA A 49 14.20 35.74 3.26
C ALA A 49 13.50 34.39 3.09
N ARG A 50 12.18 34.33 3.37
CA ARG A 50 11.36 33.16 3.14
C ARG A 50 11.32 32.77 1.66
N TYR A 51 11.06 33.71 0.74
CA TYR A 51 11.05 33.41 -0.71
C TYR A 51 12.39 32.87 -1.21
N VAL A 52 13.50 33.41 -0.71
CA VAL A 52 14.85 32.90 -1.04
C VAL A 52 15.06 31.48 -0.51
N ALA A 53 14.58 31.17 0.69
CA ALA A 53 14.64 29.81 1.24
C ALA A 53 13.69 28.84 0.50
N GLU A 54 12.53 29.29 0.01
CA GLU A 54 11.63 28.51 -0.84
C GLU A 54 12.30 28.14 -2.17
N ALA A 55 13.08 29.07 -2.76
CA ALA A 55 13.88 28.79 -3.95
C ALA A 55 14.95 27.71 -3.69
N GLY A 56 15.62 27.76 -2.53
CA GLY A 56 16.58 26.74 -2.13
C GLY A 56 15.95 25.36 -1.88
N LEU A 57 14.76 25.32 -1.25
CA LEU A 57 13.97 24.09 -1.10
C LEU A 57 13.54 23.49 -2.45
N ALA A 58 13.15 24.33 -3.41
CA ALA A 58 12.80 23.89 -4.75
C ALA A 58 14.01 23.30 -5.50
N LEU A 59 15.18 23.94 -5.38
CA LEU A 59 16.39 23.47 -6.06
C LEU A 59 16.93 22.15 -5.48
N ILE A 60 16.99 22.01 -4.15
CA ILE A 60 17.45 20.75 -3.53
C ILE A 60 16.50 19.61 -3.91
N ALA A 61 15.19 19.86 -3.87
CA ALA A 61 14.20 18.89 -4.32
C ALA A 61 14.48 18.48 -5.77
N PHE A 62 14.59 19.43 -6.70
CA PHE A 62 14.87 19.14 -8.11
C PHE A 62 16.14 18.28 -8.32
N GLN A 63 17.22 18.53 -7.56
CA GLN A 63 18.46 17.77 -7.69
C GLN A 63 18.40 16.36 -7.09
N THR A 64 17.55 16.16 -6.08
CA THR A 64 17.31 14.88 -5.42
C THR A 64 16.34 14.00 -6.23
N HIS A 65 15.28 14.59 -6.79
CA HIS A 65 14.26 13.85 -7.53
C HIS A 65 14.86 13.15 -8.75
N GLY A 66 14.54 11.87 -8.93
CA GLY A 66 15.02 11.09 -10.09
C GLY A 66 16.45 10.58 -9.98
N ARG A 67 17.08 10.66 -8.80
CA ARG A 67 18.41 10.07 -8.53
C ARG A 67 18.39 8.56 -8.23
N ASN A 68 17.25 7.91 -8.44
CA ASN A 68 17.04 6.49 -8.17
C ASN A 68 17.52 6.08 -6.77
N CYS A 69 17.02 6.77 -5.76
CA CYS A 69 17.18 6.39 -4.36
C CYS A 69 18.58 6.52 -3.74
N SER A 70 19.54 7.16 -4.42
CA SER A 70 20.91 7.30 -3.90
C SER A 70 21.63 8.54 -4.43
N GLY A 71 22.76 8.90 -3.80
CA GLY A 71 23.63 9.97 -4.29
C GLY A 71 23.02 11.37 -4.15
N TYR A 72 22.20 11.59 -3.13
CA TYR A 72 21.67 12.92 -2.83
C TYR A 72 22.77 13.78 -2.22
N THR A 73 22.88 15.02 -2.69
CA THR A 73 23.97 15.93 -2.31
C THR A 73 23.41 17.24 -1.81
N ASP A 74 24.02 17.77 -0.74
CA ASP A 74 23.70 19.11 -0.23
C ASP A 74 24.05 20.19 -1.25
N LEU A 75 23.28 21.28 -1.22
CA LEU A 75 23.52 22.50 -1.96
C LEU A 75 24.41 23.44 -1.15
N PRO A 76 25.62 23.76 -1.64
CA PRO A 76 26.44 24.80 -1.03
C PRO A 76 25.77 26.17 -1.19
N ALA A 77 26.32 27.18 -0.51
CA ALA A 77 25.84 28.56 -0.62
C ALA A 77 25.80 29.00 -2.10
N THR A 78 24.59 29.26 -2.60
CA THR A 78 24.27 29.61 -3.98
C THR A 78 23.68 31.01 -4.01
N THR A 79 24.10 31.83 -4.95
CA THR A 79 23.64 33.21 -5.08
C THR A 79 22.22 33.28 -5.65
N PHE A 80 21.42 34.21 -5.13
CA PHE A 80 20.07 34.51 -5.57
C PHE A 80 19.84 36.02 -5.51
N GLY A 81 20.15 36.71 -6.62
CA GLY A 81 20.21 38.16 -6.66
C GLY A 81 21.32 38.70 -5.74
N THR A 82 20.97 39.60 -4.81
CA THR A 82 21.88 40.12 -3.77
C THR A 82 21.94 39.24 -2.52
N SER A 83 21.12 38.20 -2.46
CA SER A 83 21.03 37.26 -1.34
C SER A 83 21.64 35.91 -1.71
N SER A 84 21.68 34.96 -0.78
CA SER A 84 22.09 33.58 -1.05
C SER A 84 21.23 32.58 -0.28
N PHE A 85 21.29 31.32 -0.66
CA PHE A 85 20.76 30.21 0.12
C PHE A 85 21.73 29.02 0.11
N SER A 86 21.68 28.19 1.14
CA SER A 86 22.17 26.81 1.11
C SER A 86 21.02 25.86 1.40
N ALA A 87 21.16 24.58 1.05
CA ALA A 87 20.17 23.58 1.41
C ALA A 87 20.79 22.20 1.63
N THR A 88 20.17 21.42 2.50
CA THR A 88 20.63 20.07 2.86
C THR A 88 19.53 19.04 2.66
N VAL A 89 19.95 17.78 2.46
CA VAL A 89 19.08 16.61 2.33
C VAL A 89 19.52 15.53 3.31
N ASN A 90 18.58 15.02 4.12
CA ASN A 90 18.86 13.94 5.05
C ASN A 90 17.69 12.95 5.13
N PRO A 91 17.92 11.63 5.01
CA PRO A 91 19.19 10.96 4.65
C PRO A 91 19.64 11.24 3.20
N THR A 92 20.90 10.95 2.87
CA THR A 92 21.48 11.16 1.52
C THR A 92 21.19 10.03 0.51
N ALA A 93 20.32 9.09 0.90
CA ALA A 93 19.79 8.00 0.08
C ALA A 93 18.45 7.53 0.64
N GLY A 94 17.65 6.85 -0.18
CA GLY A 94 16.36 6.29 0.21
C GLY A 94 15.21 7.31 0.26
N SER A 95 14.18 6.99 1.03
CA SER A 95 12.98 7.79 1.24
C SER A 95 12.33 7.35 2.56
N PRO A 96 11.67 8.24 3.32
CA PRO A 96 11.51 9.67 3.05
C PRO A 96 12.78 10.47 3.36
N VAL A 97 12.88 11.68 2.79
CA VAL A 97 13.93 12.66 3.08
C VAL A 97 13.38 13.93 3.71
N THR A 98 14.25 14.65 4.41
CA THR A 98 14.00 16.00 4.90
C THR A 98 14.91 16.97 4.17
N PHE A 99 14.31 17.99 3.57
CA PHE A 99 15.02 19.12 2.98
C PHE A 99 15.03 20.29 3.96
N THR A 100 16.19 20.91 4.16
CA THR A 100 16.30 22.15 4.93
C THR A 100 17.00 23.19 4.08
N SER A 101 16.42 24.37 3.88
CA SER A 101 17.09 25.47 3.19
C SER A 101 17.22 26.67 4.12
N THR A 102 18.41 27.29 4.11
CA THR A 102 18.71 28.51 4.85
C THR A 102 19.06 29.62 3.88
N ALA A 103 18.23 30.66 3.84
CA ALA A 103 18.51 31.90 3.15
C ALA A 103 19.35 32.85 4.00
N THR A 104 20.20 33.63 3.35
CA THR A 104 20.97 34.74 3.92
C THR A 104 20.80 35.95 3.01
N LEU A 105 20.19 37.02 3.53
CA LEU A 105 20.01 38.28 2.82
C LEU A 105 21.30 39.11 2.81
N ALA A 106 21.35 40.14 1.96
CA ALA A 106 22.50 41.03 1.82
C ALA A 106 22.90 41.75 3.12
N ASP A 107 21.97 41.94 4.05
CA ASP A 107 22.19 42.57 5.35
C ASP A 107 22.63 41.58 6.46
N GLY A 108 22.77 40.30 6.11
CA GLY A 108 23.13 39.21 7.04
C GLY A 108 21.94 38.54 7.73
N SER A 109 20.71 38.98 7.51
CA SER A 109 19.51 38.34 8.05
C SER A 109 19.33 36.93 7.47
N THR A 110 18.89 35.97 8.28
CA THR A 110 18.68 34.58 7.83
C THR A 110 17.25 34.10 8.06
N SER A 111 16.83 33.15 7.21
CA SER A 111 15.57 32.42 7.38
C SER A 111 15.76 30.97 6.97
N THR A 112 15.23 30.04 7.74
CA THR A 112 15.35 28.61 7.48
C THR A 112 13.98 28.00 7.29
N LEU A 113 13.82 27.23 6.22
CA LEU A 113 12.63 26.43 5.95
C LEU A 113 12.99 24.96 5.88
N THR A 114 12.15 24.13 6.48
CA THR A 114 12.30 22.67 6.48
C THR A 114 11.06 22.03 5.89
N ARG A 115 11.27 21.09 4.96
CA ARG A 115 10.23 20.23 4.40
C ARG A 115 10.56 18.78 4.76
N THR A 116 9.79 18.24 5.70
CA THR A 116 9.93 16.85 6.18
C THR A 116 9.08 15.90 5.35
N ASN A 117 9.33 14.59 5.48
CA ASN A 117 8.55 13.51 4.87
C ASN A 117 8.40 13.62 3.36
N VAL A 118 9.44 14.12 2.66
CA VAL A 118 9.42 14.16 1.20
C VAL A 118 9.68 12.77 0.66
N THR A 119 8.77 12.27 -0.17
CA THR A 119 8.91 10.96 -0.81
C THR A 119 9.74 11.06 -2.07
N GLU A 120 10.86 10.35 -2.11
CA GLU A 120 11.64 10.13 -3.32
C GLU A 120 11.25 8.82 -3.99
N THR A 121 11.30 8.81 -5.33
CA THR A 121 10.88 7.67 -6.15
C THR A 121 12.07 7.01 -6.85
N GLN A 122 11.88 5.73 -7.18
CA GLN A 122 12.72 5.01 -8.13
C GLN A 122 12.59 5.63 -9.53
N THR A 123 13.53 5.32 -10.42
CA THR A 123 13.48 5.79 -11.83
C THR A 123 12.90 4.78 -12.79
N THR A 124 12.78 3.52 -12.37
CA THR A 124 12.22 2.44 -13.20
C THR A 124 10.70 2.43 -13.07
N PRO A 125 9.94 2.60 -14.18
CA PRO A 125 8.50 2.49 -14.14
C PRO A 125 8.04 1.05 -13.85
N TYR A 126 6.95 0.94 -13.11
CA TYR A 126 6.20 -0.30 -12.93
C TYR A 126 4.78 -0.12 -13.45
N THR A 127 4.25 -1.12 -14.14
CA THR A 127 2.86 -1.14 -14.62
C THR A 127 2.06 -2.16 -13.83
N LEU A 128 1.00 -1.70 -13.20
CA LEU A 128 0.03 -2.52 -12.48
C LEU A 128 -1.29 -2.54 -13.25
N THR A 129 -1.79 -3.75 -13.56
CA THR A 129 -3.12 -3.93 -14.14
C THR A 129 -4.12 -4.18 -13.03
N LEU A 130 -5.07 -3.27 -12.86
CA LEU A 130 -6.19 -3.39 -11.94
C LEU A 130 -7.44 -3.84 -12.69
N GLN A 131 -8.25 -4.64 -12.03
CA GLN A 131 -9.62 -4.96 -12.42
C GLN A 131 -10.54 -4.41 -11.30
N PRO A 132 -11.82 -4.10 -11.58
CA PRO A 132 -12.80 -3.92 -10.51
C PRO A 132 -12.77 -5.17 -9.61
N GLY A 133 -13.05 -5.02 -8.31
CA GLY A 133 -12.78 -6.04 -7.26
C GLY A 133 -13.36 -7.45 -7.47
N THR A 134 -13.43 -8.25 -6.39
CA THR A 134 -14.17 -9.53 -6.41
C THR A 134 -15.24 -9.58 -5.31
N PRO A 135 -16.55 -9.55 -5.66
CA PRO A 135 -17.08 -9.25 -6.99
C PRO A 135 -16.69 -7.82 -7.40
N GLY A 136 -16.78 -7.48 -8.68
CA GLY A 136 -16.31 -6.21 -9.19
C GLY A 136 -17.00 -5.02 -8.55
N LEU A 137 -16.68 -3.84 -9.05
CA LEU A 137 -17.48 -2.65 -8.74
C LEU A 137 -17.82 -2.04 -10.09
N ASP A 138 -18.70 -2.70 -10.83
CA ASP A 138 -19.32 -2.17 -12.03
C ASP A 138 -20.81 -2.50 -12.16
N THR A 139 -21.57 -1.55 -12.68
CA THR A 139 -22.99 -1.78 -12.94
C THR A 139 -23.51 -0.85 -14.03
N SER A 140 -24.60 -1.25 -14.67
CA SER A 140 -25.38 -0.33 -15.51
C SER A 140 -26.53 0.26 -14.72
N ILE A 141 -26.85 1.52 -14.98
CA ILE A 141 -28.07 2.15 -14.50
C ILE A 141 -28.90 2.60 -15.70
N ARG A 142 -30.21 2.32 -15.70
CA ARG A 142 -31.05 2.52 -16.89
C ARG A 142 -32.31 3.32 -16.58
N SER A 143 -32.56 4.36 -17.35
CA SER A 143 -33.73 5.23 -17.15
C SER A 143 -35.06 4.54 -17.47
N SER A 144 -35.04 3.52 -18.34
CA SER A 144 -36.22 2.74 -18.74
C SER A 144 -36.75 1.81 -17.65
N ILE A 145 -35.89 1.37 -16.72
CA ILE A 145 -36.25 0.56 -15.54
C ILE A 145 -35.53 1.15 -14.33
N PRO A 146 -35.93 2.33 -13.86
CA PRO A 146 -35.05 3.22 -13.09
C PRO A 146 -34.77 2.78 -11.65
N ASN A 147 -35.51 1.78 -11.15
CA ASN A 147 -35.31 1.20 -9.82
C ASN A 147 -34.72 -0.22 -9.88
N LYS A 148 -34.35 -0.72 -11.07
CA LYS A 148 -33.66 -2.01 -11.19
C LYS A 148 -32.15 -1.80 -11.06
N ASN A 149 -31.52 -2.64 -10.25
CA ASN A 149 -30.07 -2.78 -10.19
C ASN A 149 -29.59 -3.82 -11.22
N TYR A 150 -28.40 -3.62 -11.77
CA TYR A 150 -27.79 -4.50 -12.77
C TYR A 150 -26.38 -4.96 -12.36
N GLY A 151 -26.04 -4.92 -11.06
CA GLY A 151 -24.69 -5.22 -10.54
C GLY A 151 -24.30 -6.70 -10.55
N ALA A 152 -25.10 -7.56 -11.19
CA ALA A 152 -24.74 -8.96 -11.46
C ALA A 152 -24.88 -9.31 -12.95
N ASP A 153 -25.16 -8.32 -13.80
CA ASP A 153 -25.23 -8.52 -15.24
C ASP A 153 -23.82 -8.72 -15.79
N THR A 154 -23.65 -9.67 -16.70
CA THR A 154 -22.32 -9.96 -17.28
C THR A 154 -21.90 -8.95 -18.36
N SER A 155 -22.71 -7.92 -18.59
CA SER A 155 -22.45 -6.86 -19.57
C SER A 155 -22.88 -5.49 -19.07
N LEU A 156 -22.06 -4.48 -19.34
CA LEU A 156 -22.37 -3.06 -19.10
C LEU A 156 -23.04 -2.44 -20.33
N ALA A 157 -24.16 -1.75 -20.10
CA ALA A 157 -24.94 -1.05 -21.11
C ALA A 157 -24.70 0.46 -21.03
N ILE A 158 -24.36 1.06 -22.17
CA ILE A 158 -24.22 2.51 -22.31
C ILE A 158 -25.06 2.96 -23.51
N GLN A 159 -25.98 3.88 -23.29
CA GLN A 159 -26.89 4.37 -24.31
C GLN A 159 -27.29 5.82 -24.03
N ASN A 160 -27.29 6.66 -25.06
CA ASN A 160 -27.60 8.08 -24.91
C ASN A 160 -28.98 8.29 -24.26
N ASN A 161 -29.00 9.04 -23.15
CA ASN A 161 -30.20 9.34 -22.34
C ASN A 161 -30.97 8.11 -21.79
N GLN A 162 -30.39 6.90 -21.87
CA GLN A 162 -31.10 5.68 -21.50
C GLN A 162 -30.32 4.75 -20.57
N ALA A 163 -28.99 4.68 -20.70
CA ALA A 163 -28.16 3.82 -19.88
C ALA A 163 -26.77 4.41 -19.67
N GLU A 164 -26.28 4.30 -18.44
CA GLU A 164 -24.94 4.71 -18.04
C GLU A 164 -24.26 3.55 -17.32
N ALA A 165 -22.93 3.46 -17.42
CA ALA A 165 -22.15 2.44 -16.74
C ALA A 165 -21.29 3.07 -15.64
N LEU A 166 -21.36 2.52 -14.44
CA LEU A 166 -20.52 2.88 -13.29
C LEU A 166 -19.40 1.86 -13.17
N VAL A 167 -18.17 2.31 -12.92
CA VAL A 167 -17.00 1.43 -12.71
C VAL A 167 -16.08 2.04 -11.66
N GLN A 168 -15.61 1.24 -10.71
CA GLN A 168 -14.64 1.66 -9.70
C GLN A 168 -13.50 0.67 -9.57
N PHE A 169 -12.28 1.19 -9.42
CA PHE A 169 -11.07 0.41 -9.18
C PHE A 169 -10.53 0.69 -7.78
N ASP A 170 -10.12 -0.37 -7.07
CA ASP A 170 -9.34 -0.21 -5.85
C ASP A 170 -7.87 0.08 -6.21
N LEU A 171 -7.39 1.24 -5.76
CA LEU A 171 -6.03 1.71 -6.01
C LEU A 171 -5.08 1.41 -4.84
N SER A 172 -5.53 0.74 -3.78
CA SER A 172 -4.78 0.48 -2.55
C SER A 172 -3.47 -0.30 -2.76
N SER A 173 -3.38 -1.03 -3.87
CA SER A 173 -2.19 -1.78 -4.28
C SER A 173 -1.09 -0.92 -4.90
N ILE A 174 -1.38 0.35 -5.22
CA ILE A 174 -0.38 1.33 -5.64
C ILE A 174 0.22 1.96 -4.37
N PRO A 175 1.55 1.85 -4.15
CA PRO A 175 2.15 2.34 -2.92
C PRO A 175 2.04 3.86 -2.82
N ALA A 176 1.74 4.34 -1.60
CA ALA A 176 1.61 5.76 -1.31
C ALA A 176 2.92 6.52 -1.66
N GLY A 177 2.77 7.72 -2.22
CA GLY A 177 3.90 8.53 -2.68
C GLY A 177 4.48 8.10 -4.05
N SER A 178 3.83 7.17 -4.75
CA SER A 178 4.12 6.90 -6.16
C SER A 178 3.86 8.11 -7.04
N LYS A 179 4.69 8.28 -8.07
CA LYS A 179 4.44 9.23 -9.15
C LYS A 179 3.79 8.52 -10.32
N ILE A 180 2.51 8.81 -10.58
CA ILE A 180 1.78 8.29 -11.73
C ILE A 180 2.36 8.88 -13.02
N LEU A 181 2.61 8.01 -14.00
CA LEU A 181 3.07 8.36 -15.34
C LEU A 181 1.97 8.19 -16.39
N SER A 182 1.13 7.15 -16.24
CA SER A 182 0.03 6.83 -17.14
C SER A 182 -1.04 6.02 -16.39
N ALA A 183 -2.32 6.21 -16.70
CA ALA A 183 -3.40 5.38 -16.20
C ALA A 183 -4.46 5.17 -17.31
N GLN A 184 -4.50 3.99 -17.91
CA GLN A 184 -5.35 3.68 -19.06
C GLN A 184 -6.54 2.79 -18.64
N PHE A 185 -7.73 3.38 -18.56
CA PHE A 185 -8.98 2.65 -18.30
C PHE A 185 -9.51 2.07 -19.60
N SER A 186 -9.77 0.76 -19.65
CA SER A 186 -10.26 0.08 -20.84
C SER A 186 -11.48 -0.79 -20.58
N LEU A 187 -12.47 -0.71 -21.47
CA LEU A 187 -13.62 -1.61 -21.56
C LEU A 187 -13.62 -2.36 -22.90
N TYR A 188 -14.00 -3.64 -22.89
CA TYR A 188 -14.08 -4.41 -24.12
C TYR A 188 -15.45 -4.24 -24.79
N HIS A 189 -15.49 -3.61 -25.97
CA HIS A 189 -16.70 -3.27 -26.71
C HIS A 189 -17.25 -4.51 -27.43
N GLN A 190 -18.36 -5.08 -26.97
CA GLN A 190 -18.93 -6.33 -27.51
C GLN A 190 -19.87 -6.09 -28.68
N SER A 191 -20.75 -5.10 -28.57
CA SER A 191 -21.75 -4.77 -29.58
C SER A 191 -22.15 -3.30 -29.49
N GLY A 192 -22.57 -2.71 -30.60
CA GLY A 192 -22.90 -1.28 -30.66
C GLY A 192 -22.39 -0.61 -31.93
N GLY A 193 -22.30 0.71 -31.87
CA GLY A 193 -21.82 1.59 -32.94
C GLY A 193 -20.55 2.35 -32.56
N ASN A 194 -20.11 3.26 -33.43
CA ASN A 194 -18.97 4.13 -33.18
C ASN A 194 -19.39 5.42 -32.46
N ASP A 195 -20.20 5.26 -31.42
CA ASP A 195 -20.77 6.37 -30.66
C ASP A 195 -19.69 7.07 -29.83
N THR A 196 -19.91 8.33 -29.46
CA THR A 196 -19.00 9.04 -28.55
C THR A 196 -19.44 8.82 -27.11
N VAL A 197 -18.57 8.25 -26.29
CA VAL A 197 -18.77 8.01 -24.86
C VAL A 197 -17.76 8.82 -24.05
N SER A 198 -18.25 9.56 -23.07
CA SER A 198 -17.45 10.36 -22.16
C SER A 198 -17.37 9.72 -20.77
N ALA A 199 -16.18 9.68 -20.20
CA ALA A 199 -15.96 9.34 -18.80
C ALA A 199 -16.07 10.59 -17.92
N PHE A 200 -16.72 10.45 -16.76
CA PHE A 200 -16.81 11.45 -15.69
C PHE A 200 -16.46 10.83 -14.34
N GLY A 201 -15.88 11.61 -13.43
CA GLY A 201 -15.67 11.19 -12.05
C GLY A 201 -16.97 11.33 -11.26
N LEU A 202 -17.36 10.26 -10.57
CA LEU A 202 -18.51 10.29 -9.65
C LEU A 202 -18.19 11.19 -8.45
N THR A 203 -19.21 11.87 -7.95
CA THR A 203 -19.10 12.79 -6.80
C THR A 203 -19.60 12.18 -5.50
N GLN A 204 -20.12 10.95 -5.57
CA GLN A 204 -20.73 10.25 -4.46
C GLN A 204 -20.40 8.75 -4.53
N SER A 205 -20.17 8.14 -3.36
CA SER A 205 -19.97 6.69 -3.25
C SER A 205 -21.27 5.93 -3.56
N TRP A 206 -21.14 4.73 -4.13
CA TRP A 206 -22.27 3.89 -4.51
C TRP A 206 -22.00 2.43 -4.17
N THR A 207 -23.06 1.63 -4.15
CA THR A 207 -22.98 0.17 -3.94
C THR A 207 -23.36 -0.53 -5.22
N GLU A 208 -22.57 -1.48 -5.69
CA GLU A 208 -22.83 -2.18 -6.96
C GLU A 208 -24.15 -2.94 -6.98
N GLY A 209 -24.47 -3.65 -5.89
CA GLY A 209 -25.67 -4.47 -5.77
C GLY A 209 -25.57 -5.83 -6.43
N THR A 210 -26.63 -6.63 -6.34
CA THR A 210 -26.61 -8.06 -6.72
C THR A 210 -27.53 -8.38 -7.90
N GLY A 211 -27.96 -7.36 -8.65
CA GLY A 211 -28.90 -7.47 -9.78
C GLY A 211 -30.38 -7.53 -9.37
N ALA A 212 -30.69 -7.48 -8.07
CA ALA A 212 -32.05 -7.37 -7.55
C ALA A 212 -32.45 -5.91 -7.29
N GLY A 213 -33.73 -5.55 -7.48
CA GLY A 213 -34.24 -4.25 -7.01
C GLY A 213 -33.95 -4.07 -5.52
N ASP A 214 -33.61 -2.85 -5.11
CA ASP A 214 -33.22 -2.46 -3.74
C ASP A 214 -31.87 -3.01 -3.23
N SER A 215 -31.02 -3.61 -4.08
CA SER A 215 -29.73 -4.19 -3.65
C SER A 215 -28.50 -3.32 -3.88
N GLY A 216 -28.62 -2.19 -4.60
CA GLY A 216 -27.49 -1.32 -4.94
C GLY A 216 -27.89 -0.20 -5.90
N ALA A 217 -26.91 0.34 -6.64
CA ALA A 217 -27.09 1.50 -7.50
C ALA A 217 -28.12 1.22 -8.62
N THR A 218 -28.99 2.19 -8.83
CA THR A 218 -30.03 2.22 -9.86
C THR A 218 -29.98 3.59 -10.54
N TRP A 219 -30.83 3.82 -11.53
CA TRP A 219 -30.95 5.15 -12.13
C TRP A 219 -31.37 6.21 -11.11
N ASN A 220 -32.18 5.84 -10.13
CA ASN A 220 -32.73 6.77 -9.13
C ASN A 220 -31.92 6.81 -7.83
N THR A 221 -31.21 5.75 -7.45
CA THR A 221 -30.56 5.60 -6.14
C THR A 221 -29.11 5.15 -6.22
N TYR A 222 -28.22 5.60 -5.34
CA TYR A 222 -26.80 5.20 -5.36
C TYR A 222 -26.48 3.93 -4.57
N ASP A 223 -27.37 3.50 -3.68
CA ASP A 223 -27.19 2.32 -2.81
C ASP A 223 -28.44 1.45 -2.68
N GLY A 224 -29.47 1.74 -3.48
CA GLY A 224 -30.78 1.06 -3.45
C GLY A 224 -31.79 1.69 -2.50
N SER A 225 -31.39 2.65 -1.66
CA SER A 225 -32.25 3.30 -0.67
C SER A 225 -32.27 4.83 -0.79
N HIS A 226 -31.14 5.43 -1.11
CA HIS A 226 -30.96 6.88 -1.15
C HIS A 226 -30.82 7.38 -2.58
N SER A 227 -31.54 8.45 -2.90
CA SER A 227 -31.56 9.01 -4.25
C SER A 227 -30.27 9.74 -4.62
N TRP A 228 -29.90 9.66 -5.90
CA TRP A 228 -28.99 10.64 -6.50
C TRP A 228 -29.63 12.04 -6.44
N ALA A 229 -28.81 13.09 -6.41
CA ALA A 229 -29.30 14.46 -6.54
C ALA A 229 -29.88 14.70 -7.94
N THR A 230 -29.21 14.17 -8.97
CA THR A 230 -29.70 14.05 -10.34
C THR A 230 -29.72 12.58 -10.75
N ALA A 231 -30.88 12.09 -11.20
CA ALA A 231 -31.00 10.71 -11.66
C ALA A 231 -30.04 10.44 -12.84
N GLY A 232 -29.42 9.26 -12.86
CA GLY A 232 -28.32 8.93 -13.76
C GLY A 232 -26.94 8.92 -13.10
N GLY A 233 -26.84 9.20 -11.79
CA GLY A 233 -25.55 9.22 -11.09
C GLY A 233 -24.99 10.63 -11.00
N ASP A 234 -24.58 11.04 -9.80
CA ASP A 234 -24.05 12.39 -9.59
C ASP A 234 -22.57 12.46 -9.97
N TYR A 235 -22.24 13.22 -11.02
CA TYR A 235 -20.87 13.38 -11.52
C TYR A 235 -20.47 14.85 -11.77
N GLY A 236 -19.16 15.11 -11.83
CA GLY A 236 -18.58 16.46 -11.93
C GLY A 236 -18.88 17.22 -13.26
N PRO A 237 -18.58 18.54 -13.35
CA PRO A 237 -18.97 19.39 -14.48
C PRO A 237 -18.17 19.18 -15.81
N ALA A 238 -18.50 20.00 -16.82
CA ALA A 238 -18.89 19.64 -18.21
C ALA A 238 -17.89 19.05 -19.22
N ALA A 239 -16.60 18.85 -18.92
CA ALA A 239 -15.69 18.23 -19.90
C ALA A 239 -15.26 16.84 -19.42
N GLY A 240 -16.10 15.85 -19.72
CA GLY A 240 -15.72 14.46 -19.58
C GLY A 240 -14.61 14.09 -20.58
N ILE A 241 -13.94 12.98 -20.31
CA ILE A 241 -12.90 12.46 -21.20
C ILE A 241 -13.61 11.70 -22.31
N ALA A 242 -13.77 12.33 -23.47
CA ALA A 242 -14.53 11.79 -24.59
C ALA A 242 -13.70 10.83 -25.43
N LEU A 243 -14.31 9.72 -25.84
CA LEU A 243 -13.77 8.75 -26.77
C LEU A 243 -14.83 8.42 -27.83
N THR A 244 -14.45 8.49 -29.10
CA THR A 244 -15.24 7.83 -30.16
C THR A 244 -14.96 6.34 -30.11
N LEU A 245 -15.99 5.54 -29.87
CA LEU A 245 -15.83 4.10 -29.68
C LEU A 245 -15.19 3.45 -30.92
N PRO A 246 -14.23 2.53 -30.69
CA PRO A 246 -13.67 1.73 -31.76
C PRO A 246 -14.71 0.73 -32.29
N ALA A 247 -14.35 0.01 -33.36
CA ALA A 247 -15.15 -1.12 -33.81
C ALA A 247 -15.39 -2.13 -32.68
N ILE A 248 -16.50 -2.86 -32.76
CA ILE A 248 -16.81 -3.95 -31.83
C ILE A 248 -15.69 -5.00 -31.82
N ASN A 249 -15.66 -5.82 -30.77
CA ASN A 249 -14.59 -6.77 -30.45
C ASN A 249 -13.21 -6.12 -30.25
N THR A 250 -13.18 -4.87 -29.79
CA THR A 250 -11.97 -4.08 -29.53
C THR A 250 -12.06 -3.38 -28.18
N TRP A 251 -10.90 -3.09 -27.57
CA TRP A 251 -10.81 -2.28 -26.37
C TRP A 251 -11.06 -0.79 -26.66
N ALA A 252 -12.02 -0.21 -25.94
CA ALA A 252 -12.22 1.23 -25.82
C ALA A 252 -11.43 1.74 -24.61
N THR A 253 -10.54 2.72 -24.79
CA THR A 253 -9.59 3.15 -23.75
C THR A 253 -9.64 4.66 -23.51
N TRP A 254 -9.83 5.05 -22.25
CA TRP A 254 -9.77 6.42 -21.76
C TRP A 254 -8.50 6.64 -20.94
N ASP A 255 -7.84 7.77 -21.11
CA ASP A 255 -6.68 8.19 -20.31
C ASP A 255 -7.18 8.88 -19.02
N LEU A 256 -7.01 8.23 -17.88
CA LEU A 256 -7.40 8.73 -16.56
C LEU A 256 -6.21 9.20 -15.73
N THR A 257 -5.05 9.44 -16.35
CA THR A 257 -3.78 9.75 -15.64
C THR A 257 -3.93 10.87 -14.61
N ALA A 258 -4.63 11.96 -14.98
CA ALA A 258 -4.85 13.10 -14.09
C ALA A 258 -5.74 12.76 -12.89
N TRP A 259 -6.80 11.97 -13.09
CA TRP A 259 -7.71 11.57 -12.01
C TRP A 259 -7.07 10.55 -11.08
N THR A 260 -6.41 9.54 -11.62
CA THR A 260 -5.66 8.56 -10.82
C THR A 260 -4.61 9.23 -9.95
N SER A 261 -3.93 10.26 -10.48
CA SER A 261 -2.99 11.08 -9.70
C SER A 261 -3.69 11.86 -8.58
N ALA A 262 -4.84 12.49 -8.87
CA ALA A 262 -5.61 13.26 -7.89
C ALA A 262 -6.20 12.37 -6.77
N TRP A 263 -6.66 11.17 -7.13
CA TRP A 263 -7.18 10.17 -6.20
C TRP A 263 -6.09 9.70 -5.22
N LEU A 264 -4.92 9.31 -5.72
CA LEU A 264 -3.81 8.86 -4.86
C LEU A 264 -3.20 9.98 -4.01
N ALA A 265 -3.26 11.23 -4.49
CA ALA A 265 -2.83 12.40 -3.72
C ALA A 265 -3.86 12.84 -2.66
N GLY A 266 -5.05 12.23 -2.61
CA GLY A 266 -6.13 12.62 -1.69
C GLY A 266 -6.75 13.99 -2.01
N ILE A 267 -6.48 14.55 -3.20
CA ILE A 267 -7.06 15.82 -3.66
C ILE A 267 -8.54 15.63 -3.98
N GLN A 268 -8.89 14.45 -4.50
CA GLN A 268 -10.26 14.03 -4.76
C GLN A 268 -10.48 12.61 -4.22
N PRO A 269 -11.61 12.31 -3.58
CA PRO A 269 -11.98 10.93 -3.28
C PRO A 269 -12.15 10.11 -4.56
N ASN A 270 -11.78 8.83 -4.51
CA ASN A 270 -12.06 7.88 -5.58
C ASN A 270 -13.45 7.26 -5.37
N TYR A 271 -14.48 7.83 -6.01
CA TYR A 271 -15.83 7.25 -6.05
C TYR A 271 -16.11 6.46 -7.34
N GLY A 272 -15.09 6.28 -8.18
CA GLY A 272 -15.21 5.64 -9.48
C GLY A 272 -15.62 6.60 -10.60
N ILE A 273 -15.99 5.99 -11.71
CA ILE A 273 -16.20 6.60 -13.02
C ILE A 273 -17.62 6.28 -13.46
N VAL A 274 -18.29 7.24 -14.09
CA VAL A 274 -19.50 7.02 -14.87
C VAL A 274 -19.22 7.27 -16.35
N LEU A 275 -19.74 6.40 -17.20
CA LEU A 275 -19.63 6.50 -18.65
C LEU A 275 -20.99 6.86 -19.24
N VAL A 276 -21.00 7.99 -19.97
CA VAL A 276 -22.20 8.58 -20.55
C VAL A 276 -22.03 8.67 -22.06
N ALA A 277 -22.97 8.11 -22.82
CA ALA A 277 -23.00 8.28 -24.27
C ALA A 277 -23.54 9.67 -24.64
N ASN A 278 -22.78 10.41 -25.46
CA ASN A 278 -23.17 11.74 -25.94
C ASN A 278 -24.17 11.67 -27.11
N SER A 279 -24.20 10.55 -27.83
CA SER A 279 -25.11 10.28 -28.94
C SER A 279 -25.17 8.77 -29.20
N GLY A 280 -26.11 8.34 -30.05
CA GLY A 280 -26.12 6.98 -30.60
C GLY A 280 -26.95 5.94 -29.87
N GLY A 281 -26.70 4.67 -30.21
CA GLY A 281 -27.52 3.52 -29.83
C GLY A 281 -27.06 2.85 -28.53
N LEU A 282 -27.63 1.67 -28.27
CA LEU A 282 -27.18 0.82 -27.17
C LEU A 282 -25.83 0.20 -27.51
N ASN A 283 -24.83 0.46 -26.67
CA ASN A 283 -23.53 -0.16 -26.71
C ASN A 283 -23.36 -1.09 -25.50
N SER A 284 -22.79 -2.27 -25.71
CA SER A 284 -22.57 -3.30 -24.70
C SER A 284 -21.07 -3.53 -24.50
N PHE A 285 -20.65 -3.60 -23.25
CA PHE A 285 -19.27 -3.89 -22.84
C PHE A 285 -19.23 -5.08 -21.88
N VAL A 286 -18.10 -5.77 -21.80
CA VAL A 286 -17.89 -6.83 -20.81
C VAL A 286 -17.90 -6.24 -19.40
N SER A 287 -18.67 -6.84 -18.47
CA SER A 287 -18.67 -6.49 -17.04
C SER A 287 -17.65 -7.30 -16.25
N SER A 288 -17.31 -6.86 -15.04
CA SER A 288 -16.49 -7.59 -14.09
C SER A 288 -17.09 -8.96 -13.71
N ASP A 289 -18.41 -9.13 -13.80
CA ASP A 289 -19.12 -10.39 -13.53
C ASP A 289 -19.03 -11.43 -14.65
N GLU A 290 -18.47 -11.10 -15.82
CA GLU A 290 -18.38 -12.03 -16.96
C GLU A 290 -17.57 -13.28 -16.60
N PRO A 291 -18.19 -14.47 -16.45
CA PRO A 291 -17.53 -15.62 -15.85
C PRO A 291 -16.61 -16.38 -16.83
N SER A 292 -16.85 -16.24 -18.14
CA SER A 292 -16.19 -17.05 -19.17
C SER A 292 -15.01 -16.33 -19.80
N SER A 293 -15.14 -15.02 -20.01
CA SER A 293 -14.16 -14.20 -20.72
C SER A 293 -13.44 -13.24 -19.77
N THR A 294 -12.84 -13.79 -18.72
CA THR A 294 -12.23 -13.01 -17.62
C THR A 294 -11.10 -12.10 -18.07
N THR A 295 -10.44 -12.43 -19.18
CA THR A 295 -9.37 -11.62 -19.81
C THR A 295 -9.89 -10.37 -20.53
N LEU A 296 -11.21 -10.27 -20.76
CA LEU A 296 -11.87 -9.15 -21.43
C LEU A 296 -12.59 -8.22 -20.46
N ARG A 297 -12.53 -8.51 -19.15
CA ARG A 297 -13.14 -7.70 -18.10
C ARG A 297 -12.51 -6.31 -17.98
N PRO A 298 -13.23 -5.30 -17.47
CA PRO A 298 -12.76 -3.92 -17.35
C PRO A 298 -11.39 -3.82 -16.69
N LYS A 299 -10.47 -3.02 -17.23
CA LYS A 299 -9.14 -2.87 -16.64
C LYS A 299 -8.68 -1.44 -16.52
N LEU A 300 -7.82 -1.18 -15.55
CA LEU A 300 -7.07 0.05 -15.40
C LEU A 300 -5.58 -0.29 -15.34
N ASP A 301 -4.86 -0.02 -16.42
CA ASP A 301 -3.41 -0.19 -16.49
C ASP A 301 -2.73 1.09 -15.99
N VAL A 302 -2.12 1.03 -14.80
CA VAL A 302 -1.44 2.18 -14.18
C VAL A 302 0.07 2.00 -14.21
N THR A 303 0.76 2.89 -14.92
CA THR A 303 2.22 2.98 -14.91
C THR A 303 2.67 4.07 -13.96
N PHE A 304 3.57 3.76 -13.03
CA PHE A 304 4.05 4.69 -12.02
C PHE A 304 5.53 4.47 -11.66
N LEU A 305 6.15 5.50 -11.10
CA LEU A 305 7.43 5.39 -10.39
C LEU A 305 7.14 5.12 -8.92
N PRO A 306 7.53 3.96 -8.37
CA PRO A 306 7.28 3.63 -6.97
C PRO A 306 8.18 4.43 -6.03
N PRO A 307 7.79 4.61 -4.75
CA PRO A 307 8.67 5.19 -3.75
C PRO A 307 9.93 4.32 -3.56
N CYS A 308 11.02 4.94 -3.12
CA CYS A 308 12.24 4.21 -2.77
C CYS A 308 11.98 3.17 -1.69
N GLY A 309 12.59 1.99 -1.83
CA GLY A 309 12.41 0.86 -0.91
C GLY A 309 11.20 -0.04 -1.23
N TRP A 310 10.33 0.36 -2.16
CA TRP A 310 9.24 -0.49 -2.63
C TRP A 310 9.71 -1.56 -3.63
N THR A 311 9.11 -2.74 -3.58
CA THR A 311 9.37 -3.86 -4.50
C THR A 311 8.07 -4.34 -5.16
N PRO A 312 8.09 -4.72 -6.45
CA PRO A 312 6.92 -5.20 -7.20
C PRO A 312 6.16 -6.40 -6.59
N PRO A 313 4.82 -6.33 -6.48
CA PRO A 313 3.93 -7.37 -5.93
C PRO A 313 3.82 -8.70 -6.70
N ALA A 314 4.76 -9.01 -7.60
CA ALA A 314 4.72 -10.20 -8.43
C ALA A 314 6.05 -10.97 -8.40
N SER A 315 6.89 -10.67 -7.41
CA SER A 315 8.13 -11.42 -7.20
C SER A 315 7.78 -12.69 -6.45
N SER A 316 7.53 -13.79 -7.17
CA SER A 316 7.49 -15.09 -6.50
C SER A 316 8.88 -15.39 -5.98
N VAL A 317 9.07 -15.44 -4.67
CA VAL A 317 10.32 -15.89 -4.08
C VAL A 317 10.14 -17.29 -3.52
N THR A 318 11.05 -18.19 -3.88
CA THR A 318 11.16 -19.50 -3.27
C THR A 318 12.28 -19.46 -2.25
N ILE A 319 11.92 -19.53 -0.97
CA ILE A 319 12.85 -19.55 0.14
C ILE A 319 13.11 -21.02 0.51
N ALA A 320 14.38 -21.43 0.50
CA ALA A 320 14.78 -22.75 0.97
C ALA A 320 14.76 -22.79 2.51
N ALA A 321 14.47 -23.95 3.10
CA ALA A 321 14.60 -24.13 4.54
C ALA A 321 16.05 -23.88 5.00
N ASN A 322 16.22 -23.04 6.03
CA ASN A 322 17.54 -22.79 6.62
C ASN A 322 17.87 -23.81 7.73
N HIS A 323 16.86 -24.39 8.37
CA HIS A 323 17.01 -25.53 9.28
C HIS A 323 15.82 -26.46 9.17
N ASP A 324 16.04 -27.77 9.30
CA ASP A 324 15.02 -28.78 9.52
C ASP A 324 15.48 -29.97 10.37
N ALA A 325 14.53 -30.60 11.04
CA ALA A 325 14.73 -31.87 11.73
C ALA A 325 13.38 -32.59 11.81
N TRP A 326 13.37 -33.83 12.28
CA TRP A 326 12.12 -34.47 12.69
C TRP A 326 12.23 -35.00 14.12
N LEU A 327 11.12 -34.88 14.84
CA LEU A 327 11.00 -35.22 16.26
C LEU A 327 10.39 -36.60 16.39
N ASP A 328 11.05 -37.49 17.13
CA ASP A 328 10.66 -38.89 17.30
C ASP A 328 10.18 -39.16 18.74
N ASN A 329 8.90 -39.52 18.92
CA ASN A 329 8.37 -39.83 20.26
C ASN A 329 8.89 -41.15 20.84
N THR A 330 9.43 -42.05 20.02
CA THR A 330 9.95 -43.36 20.44
C THR A 330 11.42 -43.24 20.83
N MET A 331 12.15 -42.32 20.19
CA MET A 331 13.57 -42.05 20.41
C MET A 331 13.77 -40.61 20.90
N THR A 332 13.16 -40.29 22.05
CA THR A 332 12.90 -38.90 22.48
C THR A 332 14.11 -37.99 22.72
N ASN A 333 15.32 -38.56 22.79
CA ASN A 333 16.57 -37.84 23.00
C ASN A 333 17.53 -37.97 21.81
N GLN A 334 17.06 -38.44 20.66
CA GLN A 334 17.81 -38.45 19.42
C GLN A 334 17.55 -37.19 18.61
N ASN A 335 18.63 -36.69 18.00
CA ASN A 335 18.57 -35.59 17.06
C ASN A 335 18.64 -36.13 15.63
N HIS A 336 17.85 -35.54 14.74
CA HIS A 336 17.76 -35.92 13.33
C HIS A 336 17.98 -34.73 12.39
N GLY A 337 18.74 -33.73 12.81
CA GLY A 337 19.00 -32.51 12.05
C GLY A 337 19.94 -32.67 10.84
N ALA A 338 20.61 -33.81 10.70
CA ALA A 338 21.41 -34.15 9.51
C ALA A 338 20.79 -35.31 8.69
N SER A 339 19.53 -35.65 8.96
CA SER A 339 18.83 -36.72 8.25
C SER A 339 18.43 -36.24 6.86
N THR A 340 18.64 -37.02 5.80
CA THR A 340 18.18 -36.66 4.44
C THR A 340 16.67 -36.79 4.24
N THR A 341 15.95 -37.22 5.29
CA THR A 341 14.50 -37.41 5.28
C THR A 341 13.89 -36.92 6.58
N LEU A 342 12.75 -36.24 6.49
CA LEU A 342 11.89 -35.88 7.60
C LEU A 342 10.74 -36.90 7.68
N ASN A 343 10.68 -37.68 8.76
CA ASN A 343 9.57 -38.60 8.97
C ASN A 343 8.37 -37.84 9.56
N LEU A 344 7.19 -38.10 9.01
CA LEU A 344 5.91 -37.56 9.46
C LEU A 344 4.94 -38.72 9.71
N ASN A 345 4.42 -38.83 10.94
CA ASN A 345 3.43 -39.84 11.33
C ASN A 345 2.55 -39.29 12.48
N GLY A 346 1.22 -39.46 12.35
CA GLY A 346 0.22 -39.03 13.33
C GLY A 346 -0.37 -40.15 14.19
N GLY A 347 0.23 -41.35 14.18
CA GLY A 347 -0.27 -42.55 14.83
C GLY A 347 -0.29 -42.48 16.36
N PHE A 348 -0.99 -43.44 16.97
CA PHE A 348 -1.10 -43.50 18.44
C PHE A 348 0.17 -44.03 19.13
N GLY A 349 0.98 -44.81 18.41
CA GLY A 349 2.27 -45.31 18.89
C GLY A 349 3.44 -44.44 18.39
N ASN A 350 3.63 -44.42 17.07
CA ASN A 350 4.72 -43.71 16.42
C ASN A 350 4.26 -42.29 16.03
N VAL A 351 4.71 -41.27 16.77
CA VAL A 351 4.46 -39.88 16.41
C VAL A 351 5.76 -39.25 15.93
N PHE A 352 5.79 -38.87 14.66
CA PHE A 352 6.93 -38.21 14.03
C PHE A 352 6.51 -36.84 13.51
N LYS A 353 7.25 -35.80 13.88
CA LYS A 353 6.92 -34.41 13.54
C LYS A 353 8.11 -33.72 12.88
N PRO A 354 8.05 -33.41 11.57
CA PRO A 354 8.98 -32.47 10.96
C PRO A 354 8.87 -31.11 11.64
N ILE A 355 10.02 -30.49 11.92
CA ILE A 355 10.18 -29.11 12.36
C ILE A 355 11.10 -28.40 11.37
N ILE A 356 10.66 -27.28 10.80
CA ILE A 356 11.34 -26.63 9.66
C ILE A 356 11.28 -25.12 9.86
N SER A 357 12.37 -24.41 9.61
CA SER A 357 12.44 -22.95 9.62
C SER A 357 12.84 -22.39 8.26
N PHE A 358 12.42 -21.15 7.99
CA PHE A 358 12.73 -20.39 6.79
C PHE A 358 13.24 -19.01 7.18
N ASP A 359 14.31 -18.53 6.54
CA ASP A 359 14.80 -17.18 6.74
C ASP A 359 13.99 -16.17 5.91
N THR A 360 13.18 -15.36 6.59
CA THR A 360 12.34 -14.33 5.98
C THR A 360 12.94 -12.92 6.08
N THR A 361 14.17 -12.77 6.57
CA THR A 361 14.80 -11.45 6.78
C THR A 361 15.11 -10.70 5.49
N GLY A 362 15.20 -11.42 4.36
CA GLY A 362 15.33 -10.83 3.02
C GLY A 362 14.05 -10.17 2.49
N ILE A 363 12.92 -10.31 3.19
CA ILE A 363 11.65 -9.67 2.82
C ILE A 363 11.53 -8.33 3.55
N ALA A 364 11.28 -7.26 2.81
CA ALA A 364 11.17 -5.92 3.39
C ALA A 364 10.01 -5.85 4.42
N PRO A 365 10.22 -5.24 5.60
CA PRO A 365 9.15 -4.99 6.55
C PRO A 365 8.02 -4.16 5.93
N GLY A 366 6.76 -4.50 6.23
CA GLY A 366 5.59 -3.83 5.65
C GLY A 366 5.09 -4.42 4.32
N THR A 367 5.78 -5.45 3.80
CA THR A 367 5.33 -6.22 2.66
C THR A 367 4.00 -6.93 2.95
N VAL A 368 3.03 -6.81 2.04
CA VAL A 368 1.74 -7.50 2.12
C VAL A 368 1.85 -8.82 1.36
N VAL A 369 1.85 -9.93 2.10
CA VAL A 369 1.93 -11.27 1.53
C VAL A 369 0.59 -11.61 0.88
N LYS A 370 0.59 -11.84 -0.44
CA LYS A 370 -0.60 -12.29 -1.19
C LYS A 370 -0.81 -13.79 -1.04
N SER A 371 0.26 -14.57 -1.10
CA SER A 371 0.23 -15.99 -0.78
C SER A 371 1.57 -16.43 -0.20
N ALA A 372 1.55 -17.38 0.74
CA ALA A 372 2.73 -18.12 1.15
C ALA A 372 2.40 -19.60 1.30
N THR A 373 3.01 -20.41 0.44
CA THR A 373 2.76 -21.86 0.37
C THR A 373 3.98 -22.62 0.87
N LEU A 374 3.82 -23.35 1.97
CA LEU A 374 4.78 -24.34 2.41
C LEU A 374 4.67 -25.58 1.53
N ARG A 375 5.77 -25.97 0.87
CA ARG A 375 5.85 -27.12 -0.01
C ARG A 375 6.79 -28.16 0.56
N LEU A 376 6.28 -29.37 0.78
CA LEU A 376 7.02 -30.52 1.32
C LEU A 376 6.89 -31.71 0.37
N TYR A 377 7.98 -32.23 -0.15
CA TYR A 377 7.93 -33.34 -1.09
C TYR A 377 7.98 -34.69 -0.37
N VAL A 378 6.92 -35.48 -0.48
CA VAL A 378 6.86 -36.85 0.01
C VAL A 378 7.47 -37.77 -1.04
N ALA A 379 8.64 -38.32 -0.74
CA ALA A 379 9.33 -39.26 -1.61
C ALA A 379 8.70 -40.67 -1.55
N SER A 380 8.21 -41.08 -0.38
CA SER A 380 7.53 -42.38 -0.21
C SER A 380 6.71 -42.42 1.08
N THR A 381 5.80 -43.39 1.16
CA THR A 381 5.03 -43.70 2.37
C THR A 381 5.24 -45.14 2.80
N ASN A 382 5.54 -45.37 4.07
CA ASN A 382 5.49 -46.70 4.67
C ASN A 382 4.09 -46.91 5.25
N THR A 383 3.55 -48.11 5.07
CA THR A 383 2.20 -48.53 5.51
C THR A 383 1.07 -47.64 4.98
N PRO A 384 0.92 -47.50 3.64
CA PRO A 384 -0.10 -46.64 3.07
C PRO A 384 -1.50 -47.11 3.45
N VAL A 385 -2.31 -46.18 3.95
CA VAL A 385 -3.73 -46.41 4.23
C VAL A 385 -4.57 -45.61 3.25
N VAL A 386 -5.60 -46.24 2.66
CA VAL A 386 -6.48 -45.61 1.66
C VAL A 386 -7.63 -44.88 2.36
N ILE A 387 -7.30 -43.80 3.06
CA ILE A 387 -8.24 -42.91 3.75
C ILE A 387 -7.84 -41.47 3.53
N ALA A 388 -8.80 -40.55 3.52
CA ALA A 388 -8.50 -39.12 3.41
C ALA A 388 -7.56 -38.68 4.55
N LYS A 389 -6.57 -37.86 4.19
CA LYS A 389 -5.45 -37.50 5.08
C LYS A 389 -5.42 -35.99 5.21
N THR A 390 -5.16 -35.50 6.41
CA THR A 390 -5.00 -34.07 6.66
C THR A 390 -3.61 -33.84 7.24
N VAL A 391 -2.85 -32.99 6.57
CA VAL A 391 -1.58 -32.46 7.08
C VAL A 391 -1.87 -31.11 7.73
N LYS A 392 -1.30 -30.86 8.90
CA LYS A 392 -1.44 -29.60 9.62
C LYS A 392 -0.07 -29.00 9.90
N ALA A 393 0.09 -27.71 9.65
CA ALA A 393 1.26 -26.94 10.03
C ALA A 393 0.91 -25.97 11.17
N PHE A 394 1.74 -25.98 12.21
CA PHE A 394 1.60 -25.13 13.39
C PHE A 394 2.82 -24.24 13.56
N SER A 395 2.64 -23.02 14.03
CA SER A 395 3.76 -22.13 14.36
C SER A 395 4.51 -22.61 15.59
N VAL A 396 5.83 -22.74 15.50
CA VAL A 396 6.69 -23.04 16.65
C VAL A 396 6.76 -21.82 17.57
N THR A 397 6.71 -22.05 18.87
CA THR A 397 6.60 -20.97 19.88
C THR A 397 7.89 -20.72 20.65
N GLU A 398 8.90 -21.57 20.49
CA GLU A 398 10.23 -21.38 21.10
C GLU A 398 11.33 -21.56 20.06
N ALA A 399 12.40 -20.78 20.18
CA ALA A 399 13.60 -20.97 19.36
C ALA A 399 14.23 -22.35 19.59
N TRP A 400 14.82 -22.93 18.55
CA TRP A 400 15.45 -24.24 18.58
C TRP A 400 16.74 -24.25 17.77
N VAL A 401 17.59 -25.25 18.03
CA VAL A 401 18.85 -25.48 17.30
C VAL A 401 18.75 -26.82 16.61
N GLU A 402 19.02 -26.86 15.30
CA GLU A 402 18.85 -28.05 14.48
C GLU A 402 19.67 -29.26 14.91
N GLY A 403 20.93 -29.08 15.30
CA GLY A 403 21.86 -30.17 15.59
C GLY A 403 22.45 -30.81 14.33
N THR A 404 23.54 -31.57 14.49
CA THR A 404 24.33 -32.09 13.35
C THR A 404 24.23 -33.60 13.20
N LYS A 405 23.30 -34.24 13.93
CA LYS A 405 23.23 -35.70 14.05
C LYS A 405 22.05 -36.29 13.27
N ASN A 406 22.17 -37.58 12.97
CA ASN A 406 21.09 -38.41 12.44
C ASN A 406 20.96 -39.67 13.32
N GLY A 407 20.54 -39.47 14.56
CA GLY A 407 20.44 -40.48 15.61
C GLY A 407 21.63 -40.54 16.58
N GLY A 408 21.60 -41.49 17.52
CA GLY A 408 22.69 -41.78 18.47
C GLY A 408 22.53 -41.15 19.87
N ARG A 409 23.45 -41.47 20.79
CA ARG A 409 23.46 -40.91 22.16
C ARG A 409 24.07 -39.51 22.19
N GLY A 410 23.49 -38.62 22.99
CA GLY A 410 24.00 -37.26 23.23
C GLY A 410 23.69 -36.28 22.11
N ALA A 411 22.41 -36.02 21.84
CA ALA A 411 21.98 -35.00 20.87
C ALA A 411 22.63 -33.63 21.13
N ASP A 412 23.03 -32.96 20.06
CA ASP A 412 23.64 -31.62 20.03
C ASP A 412 22.67 -30.53 19.54
N GLY A 413 21.40 -30.89 19.34
CA GLY A 413 20.34 -29.99 18.91
C GLY A 413 18.96 -30.56 19.25
N VAL A 414 17.97 -30.21 18.44
CA VAL A 414 16.55 -30.45 18.70
C VAL A 414 16.25 -31.95 18.75
N THR A 415 15.43 -32.32 19.73
CA THR A 415 14.92 -33.67 19.94
C THR A 415 13.45 -33.56 20.35
N TRP A 416 12.77 -34.69 20.56
CA TRP A 416 11.42 -34.68 21.10
C TRP A 416 11.34 -33.97 22.46
N ASN A 417 12.30 -34.20 23.36
CA ASN A 417 12.29 -33.61 24.70
C ASN A 417 12.95 -32.22 24.77
N LYS A 418 13.93 -31.94 23.91
CA LYS A 418 14.77 -30.74 23.99
C LYS A 418 14.73 -29.87 22.75
N LYS A 419 14.73 -28.55 22.93
CA LYS A 419 14.80 -27.56 21.83
C LYS A 419 16.22 -27.27 21.35
N ASP A 420 17.20 -27.59 22.18
CA ASP A 420 18.63 -27.52 21.88
C ASP A 420 19.37 -28.63 22.68
N ALA A 421 20.71 -28.61 22.71
CA ALA A 421 21.49 -29.61 23.44
C ALA A 421 21.19 -29.67 24.96
N LEU A 422 20.76 -28.55 25.56
CA LEU A 422 20.72 -28.33 27.00
C LEU A 422 19.29 -28.21 27.56
N HIS A 423 18.40 -27.51 26.86
CA HIS A 423 17.10 -27.08 27.39
C HIS A 423 15.95 -27.93 26.87
N ASN A 424 15.03 -28.29 27.77
CA ASN A 424 13.79 -28.96 27.42
C ASN A 424 12.81 -27.99 26.74
N TRP A 425 11.93 -28.52 25.89
CA TRP A 425 10.73 -27.81 25.45
C TRP A 425 9.78 -27.56 26.63
N ALA A 426 8.99 -26.48 26.56
CA ALA A 426 7.85 -26.32 27.46
C ALA A 426 6.81 -27.45 27.28
N THR A 427 6.59 -27.89 26.04
CA THR A 427 5.80 -29.08 25.70
C THR A 427 6.60 -29.97 24.74
N ALA A 428 6.83 -31.22 25.14
CA ALA A 428 7.57 -32.19 24.33
C ALA A 428 6.93 -32.37 22.94
N GLY A 429 7.77 -32.62 21.94
CA GLY A 429 7.37 -32.68 20.54
C GLY A 429 7.29 -31.32 19.86
N GLY A 430 8.06 -30.33 20.33
CA GLY A 430 8.35 -29.09 19.61
C GLY A 430 7.41 -27.92 19.86
N SER A 431 7.12 -27.58 21.14
CA SER A 431 6.25 -26.47 21.59
C SER A 431 5.71 -25.57 20.46
N TYR A 432 4.45 -25.76 20.08
CA TYR A 432 3.80 -25.03 18.99
C TYR A 432 2.42 -24.50 19.42
N ALA A 433 1.91 -23.50 18.70
CA ALA A 433 0.59 -22.95 18.95
C ALA A 433 -0.48 -23.94 18.52
N TRP A 434 -1.31 -24.42 19.46
CA TRP A 434 -2.30 -25.48 19.19
C TRP A 434 -3.57 -25.01 18.47
N TRP A 435 -3.75 -23.69 18.30
CA TRP A 435 -4.91 -23.07 17.66
C TRP A 435 -4.58 -22.61 16.23
N ALA A 436 -5.61 -22.57 15.38
CA ALA A 436 -5.54 -22.14 13.98
C ALA A 436 -4.37 -22.74 13.13
N PRO A 437 -4.21 -24.08 13.07
CA PRO A 437 -3.28 -24.66 12.11
C PRO A 437 -3.69 -24.31 10.69
N ALA A 438 -2.69 -24.09 9.84
CA ALA A 438 -2.87 -24.22 8.41
C ALA A 438 -3.03 -25.70 8.06
N THR A 439 -3.93 -26.02 7.13
CA THR A 439 -4.27 -27.42 6.80
C THR A 439 -4.25 -27.67 5.31
N ALA A 440 -3.77 -28.85 4.92
CA ALA A 440 -3.91 -29.37 3.56
C ALA A 440 -4.59 -30.74 3.59
N ALA A 441 -5.63 -30.90 2.78
CA ALA A 441 -6.28 -32.17 2.56
C ALA A 441 -5.57 -32.92 1.42
N LEU A 442 -5.26 -34.18 1.64
CA LEU A 442 -4.64 -35.05 0.64
C LEU A 442 -5.63 -36.14 0.17
N PRO A 443 -5.57 -36.55 -1.10
CA PRO A 443 -6.34 -37.67 -1.60
C PRO A 443 -6.13 -38.94 -0.78
N ALA A 444 -7.15 -39.79 -0.70
CA ALA A 444 -7.06 -41.03 0.07
C ALA A 444 -5.92 -41.96 -0.38
N ALA A 445 -5.62 -41.97 -1.68
CA ALA A 445 -4.56 -42.78 -2.27
C ALA A 445 -3.18 -42.06 -2.34
N PHE A 446 -3.00 -40.93 -1.66
CA PHE A 446 -1.74 -40.17 -1.72
C PHE A 446 -0.57 -40.95 -1.12
N THR A 447 0.49 -41.18 -1.90
CA THR A 447 1.69 -41.93 -1.51
C THR A 447 3.02 -41.24 -1.88
N SER A 448 2.98 -40.22 -2.75
CA SER A 448 4.13 -39.40 -3.11
C SER A 448 3.66 -38.10 -3.78
N GLY A 449 4.50 -37.06 -3.73
CA GLY A 449 4.26 -35.76 -4.36
C GLY A 449 4.42 -34.59 -3.39
N TRP A 450 4.13 -33.39 -3.88
CA TRP A 450 4.15 -32.18 -3.06
C TRP A 450 2.91 -32.12 -2.15
N ILE A 451 3.14 -31.90 -0.87
CA ILE A 451 2.16 -31.35 0.05
C ILE A 451 2.29 -29.84 -0.01
N GLU A 452 1.19 -29.15 -0.27
CA GLU A 452 1.14 -27.69 -0.35
C GLU A 452 0.19 -27.17 0.72
N ILE A 453 0.72 -26.38 1.66
CA ILE A 453 -0.02 -25.85 2.80
C ILE A 453 0.03 -24.33 2.73
N ASP A 454 -1.13 -23.67 2.68
CA ASP A 454 -1.23 -22.21 2.75
C ASP A 454 -0.94 -21.74 4.17
N ILE A 455 0.20 -21.09 4.37
CA ILE A 455 0.62 -20.47 5.62
C ILE A 455 0.71 -18.94 5.52
N THR A 456 -0.05 -18.33 4.60
CA THR A 456 -0.04 -16.88 4.31
C THR A 456 -0.17 -16.02 5.57
N ALA A 457 -1.15 -16.31 6.42
CA ALA A 457 -1.39 -15.54 7.66
C ALA A 457 -0.22 -15.65 8.64
N LEU A 458 0.43 -16.81 8.72
CA LEU A 458 1.59 -17.04 9.59
C LEU A 458 2.82 -16.30 9.08
N VAL A 459 3.07 -16.34 7.77
CA VAL A 459 4.21 -15.63 7.17
C VAL A 459 4.02 -14.12 7.25
N GLN A 460 2.78 -13.63 7.06
CA GLN A 460 2.43 -12.23 7.28
C GLN A 460 2.74 -11.79 8.72
N SER A 461 2.48 -12.62 9.73
CA SER A 461 2.76 -12.29 11.13
C SER A 461 4.26 -12.25 11.45
N TRP A 462 5.07 -13.09 10.79
CA TRP A 462 6.53 -13.02 10.88
C TRP A 462 7.10 -11.73 10.31
N ILE A 463 6.70 -11.35 9.09
CA ILE A 463 7.24 -10.16 8.38
C ILE A 463 6.80 -8.86 9.05
N THR A 464 5.61 -8.84 9.66
CA THR A 464 5.09 -7.67 10.40
C THR A 464 5.60 -7.59 11.84
N GLY A 465 6.37 -8.59 12.30
CA GLY A 465 6.87 -8.66 13.68
C GLY A 465 5.78 -8.94 14.73
N MET A 466 4.57 -9.32 14.33
CA MET A 466 3.49 -9.72 15.24
C MET A 466 3.80 -11.06 15.94
N SER A 467 4.63 -11.91 15.33
CA SER A 467 5.08 -13.17 15.92
C SER A 467 6.53 -13.43 15.55
N PRO A 468 7.35 -13.99 16.47
CA PRO A 468 8.70 -14.41 16.12
C PRO A 468 8.65 -15.56 15.10
N ASN A 469 9.61 -15.56 14.17
CA ASN A 469 9.78 -16.67 13.22
C ASN A 469 10.68 -17.75 13.83
N TYR A 470 10.06 -18.78 14.41
CA TYR A 470 10.74 -20.01 14.85
C TYR A 470 10.44 -21.21 13.93
N GLY A 471 9.81 -20.97 12.78
CA GLY A 471 9.41 -22.00 11.85
C GLY A 471 8.09 -22.69 12.18
N VAL A 472 7.93 -23.88 11.61
CA VAL A 472 6.69 -24.68 11.61
C VAL A 472 6.94 -26.10 12.08
N VAL A 473 5.99 -26.66 12.84
CA VAL A 473 5.89 -28.09 13.14
C VAL A 473 4.74 -28.69 12.32
N VAL A 474 4.98 -29.84 11.71
CA VAL A 474 4.01 -30.52 10.84
C VAL A 474 3.49 -31.78 11.51
N THR A 475 2.18 -32.02 11.39
CA THR A 475 1.50 -33.22 11.90
C THR A 475 0.59 -33.83 10.83
N LEU A 476 0.27 -35.11 11.00
CA LEU A 476 -0.57 -35.90 10.09
C LEU A 476 -1.77 -36.47 10.86
N SER A 477 -2.90 -36.69 10.19
CA SER A 477 -4.12 -37.22 10.82
C SER A 477 -4.20 -38.75 10.85
N THR A 478 -3.20 -39.45 10.33
CA THR A 478 -3.22 -40.89 10.06
C THR A 478 -1.98 -41.57 10.64
N ASP A 479 -2.11 -42.85 10.95
CA ASP A 479 -1.01 -43.72 11.39
C ASP A 479 -0.31 -44.33 10.17
N GLU A 480 0.40 -43.48 9.44
CA GLU A 480 1.24 -43.86 8.31
C GLU A 480 2.48 -42.97 8.32
N THR A 481 3.59 -43.49 7.80
CA THR A 481 4.85 -42.73 7.81
C THR A 481 5.16 -42.17 6.44
N PHE A 482 5.07 -40.85 6.32
CA PHE A 482 5.56 -40.12 5.17
C PHE A 482 7.05 -39.86 5.31
N ARG A 483 7.82 -40.17 4.26
CA ARG A 483 9.23 -39.80 4.14
C ARG A 483 9.32 -38.57 3.26
N ILE A 484 9.45 -37.41 3.91
CA ILE A 484 9.60 -36.12 3.25
C ILE A 484 11.08 -35.87 3.01
N ASN A 485 11.45 -35.28 1.88
CA ASN A 485 12.83 -34.86 1.65
C ASN A 485 13.21 -33.72 2.60
N SER A 486 14.35 -33.83 3.30
CA SER A 486 14.89 -32.74 4.11
C SER A 486 15.70 -31.75 3.27
N ARG A 487 16.25 -30.71 3.89
CA ARG A 487 17.20 -29.78 3.25
C ARG A 487 18.49 -30.48 2.81
N GLU A 488 18.92 -31.55 3.49
CA GLU A 488 20.08 -32.37 3.11
C GLU A 488 19.80 -33.28 1.89
N ALA A 489 18.55 -33.38 1.44
CA ALA A 489 18.21 -34.14 0.24
C ALA A 489 18.82 -33.48 -1.02
N THR A 490 19.10 -34.28 -2.05
CA THR A 490 19.71 -33.79 -3.30
C THR A 490 18.74 -33.04 -4.22
N SER A 491 17.43 -33.18 -3.99
CA SER A 491 16.37 -32.53 -4.77
C SER A 491 15.06 -32.48 -4.00
N ASN A 492 14.13 -31.64 -4.44
CA ASN A 492 12.81 -31.46 -3.84
C ASN A 492 12.85 -31.18 -2.32
N GLN A 493 13.82 -30.37 -1.90
CA GLN A 493 13.98 -29.91 -0.53
C GLN A 493 12.75 -29.09 -0.10
N PRO A 494 12.51 -28.92 1.22
CA PRO A 494 11.43 -28.07 1.72
C PRO A 494 11.55 -26.64 1.20
N GLN A 495 10.43 -26.09 0.74
CA GLN A 495 10.37 -24.75 0.15
C GLN A 495 9.22 -23.94 0.73
N LEU A 496 9.46 -22.66 0.93
CA LEU A 496 8.41 -21.68 1.17
C LEU A 496 8.30 -20.80 -0.07
N VAL A 497 7.20 -20.93 -0.80
CA VAL A 497 6.93 -20.13 -2.01
C VAL A 497 6.02 -18.98 -1.63
N LEU A 498 6.55 -17.75 -1.70
CA LEU A 498 5.77 -16.55 -1.42
C LEU A 498 5.47 -15.79 -2.69
N THR A 499 4.27 -15.23 -2.76
CA THR A 499 3.91 -14.14 -3.67
C THR A 499 3.56 -12.94 -2.80
N TYR A 500 4.25 -11.83 -3.00
CA TYR A 500 4.02 -10.58 -2.28
C TYR A 500 4.29 -9.39 -3.16
#